data_AF-I7JWN1-F1
#
_entry.id   AF-I7JWN1-F1
#
_cell.length_a   1.000
_cell.length_b   1.000
_cell.length_c   1.000
_cell.angle_alpha   90.00
_cell.angle_beta   90.00
_cell.angle_gamma   90.00
#
_symmetry.space_group_name_H-M   'P 1'
#
loop_
_entity.id
_entity.type
_entity.pdbx_description
1 polymer ?
#
loop_
_entity_poly.entity_id
_entity_poly.type
_entity_poly.pdbx_seq_one_letter_code
_entity_poly.pdbx_strand_id
1 'polypeptide(L)'
;MANLYPQTQENFSQLKYAADLVDTSGVVELVENWRIEDGLQTGRGGRPQYVTIRTAIVLWVHMALTKRPQLVARMSEVVAFGMKPYMRDYFSLVNENVDLSTRDGRMDYNNDWYHRIWRALERVRATMEPYPEEPGRVSAWANPSDGSRGRGPRRRPSP
;
A
#
# COMPACT_ATOMS: atom_id res chain seq x y z
N MET A 1 24.04 0.88 -19.95
CA MET A 1 23.29 0.83 -18.67
C MET A 1 21.86 0.44 -19.00
N ALA A 2 21.36 -0.68 -18.47
CA ALA A 2 19.97 -1.09 -18.68
C ALA A 2 19.02 -0.13 -17.94
N ASN A 3 17.93 0.29 -18.60
CA ASN A 3 16.85 1.01 -17.93
C ASN A 3 16.23 0.07 -16.90
N LEU A 4 16.44 0.35 -15.62
CA LEU A 4 15.91 -0.46 -14.50
C LEU A 4 14.37 -0.49 -14.48
N TYR A 5 13.72 0.49 -15.12
CA TYR A 5 12.28 0.59 -15.22
C TYR A 5 11.88 0.78 -16.69
N PRO A 6 10.93 -0.03 -17.20
CA PRO A 6 10.40 0.20 -18.54
C PRO A 6 9.69 1.56 -18.59
N GLN A 7 9.87 2.28 -19.71
CA GLN A 7 9.23 3.57 -20.02
C GLN A 7 7.74 3.36 -20.36
N THR A 8 7.00 2.64 -19.52
CA THR A 8 5.58 2.38 -19.75
C THR A 8 4.79 3.57 -19.22
N GLN A 9 4.43 4.48 -20.11
CA GLN A 9 3.46 5.52 -19.81
C GLN A 9 2.10 4.86 -19.58
N GLU A 10 1.46 5.20 -18.47
CA GLU A 10 0.16 4.65 -18.11
C GLU A 10 -0.95 5.27 -18.95
N ASN A 11 -1.96 4.47 -19.27
CA ASN A 11 -3.12 4.98 -19.98
C ASN A 11 -4.11 5.58 -18.98
N PHE A 12 -4.37 6.89 -19.10
CA PHE A 12 -5.28 7.58 -18.21
C PHE A 12 -6.69 6.99 -18.23
N SER A 13 -7.17 6.49 -19.38
CA SER A 13 -8.53 5.92 -19.45
C SER A 13 -8.66 4.64 -18.60
N GLN A 14 -7.61 3.83 -18.52
CA GLN A 14 -7.58 2.61 -17.70
C GLN A 14 -7.55 2.95 -16.21
N LEU A 15 -6.70 3.91 -15.82
CA LEU A 15 -6.63 4.41 -14.45
C LEU A 15 -7.96 5.05 -14.02
N LYS A 16 -8.59 5.83 -14.90
CA LYS A 16 -9.89 6.42 -14.63
C LYS A 16 -10.98 5.35 -14.51
N TYR A 17 -10.98 4.34 -15.37
CA TYR A 17 -11.93 3.24 -15.27
C TYR A 17 -11.78 2.47 -13.95
N ALA A 18 -10.55 2.22 -13.50
CA ALA A 18 -10.30 1.65 -12.17
C ALA A 18 -10.83 2.55 -11.05
N ALA A 19 -10.66 3.87 -11.18
CA ALA A 19 -11.20 4.85 -10.24
C ALA A 19 -12.73 4.82 -10.18
N ASP A 20 -13.39 4.84 -11.34
CA ASP A 20 -14.84 4.81 -11.44
C ASP A 20 -15.41 3.50 -10.84
N LEU A 21 -14.73 2.36 -11.02
CA LEU A 21 -15.11 1.09 -10.42
C LEU A 21 -15.01 1.13 -8.89
N VAL A 22 -13.92 1.68 -8.35
CA VAL A 22 -13.72 1.83 -6.90
C VAL A 22 -14.77 2.76 -6.30
N ASP A 23 -14.99 3.92 -6.93
CA ASP A 23 -15.95 4.92 -6.45
C ASP A 23 -17.38 4.38 -6.48
N THR A 24 -17.75 3.63 -7.51
CA THR A 24 -19.10 3.05 -7.64
C THR A 24 -19.32 1.89 -6.65
N SER A 25 -18.26 1.22 -6.21
CA SER A 25 -18.36 0.05 -5.32
C SER A 25 -18.71 0.39 -3.87
N GLY A 26 -18.51 1.64 -3.43
CA GLY A 26 -18.68 2.04 -2.03
C GLY A 26 -17.60 1.49 -1.07
N VAL A 27 -16.54 0.87 -1.60
CA VAL A 27 -15.50 0.21 -0.77
C VAL A 27 -14.69 1.20 0.06
N VAL A 28 -14.51 2.44 -0.41
CA VAL A 28 -13.72 3.45 0.29
C VAL A 28 -14.45 3.90 1.55
N GLU A 29 -15.75 4.16 1.43
CA GLU A 29 -16.64 4.52 2.53
C GLU A 29 -16.72 3.40 3.55
N LEU A 30 -16.82 2.15 3.08
CA LEU A 30 -16.83 0.97 3.94
C LEU A 30 -15.56 0.87 4.80
N VAL A 31 -14.38 1.01 4.17
CA VAL A 31 -13.10 0.96 4.87
C VAL A 31 -12.96 2.13 5.86
N GLU A 32 -13.32 3.35 5.47
CA GLU A 32 -13.22 4.50 6.38
C GLU A 32 -14.16 4.36 7.58
N ASN A 33 -15.37 3.83 7.38
CA ASN A 33 -16.30 3.54 8.47
C ASN A 33 -15.75 2.50 9.44
N TRP A 34 -15.21 1.38 8.94
CA TRP A 34 -14.57 0.37 9.80
C TRP A 34 -13.41 0.93 10.60
N ARG A 35 -12.61 1.83 10.02
CA ARG A 35 -11.52 2.48 10.77
C ARG A 35 -12.06 3.32 11.92
N ILE A 36 -13.19 4.01 11.74
CA ILE A 36 -13.85 4.78 12.80
C ILE A 36 -14.35 3.84 13.89
N GLU A 37 -14.99 2.73 13.51
CA GLU A 37 -15.47 1.69 14.42
C GLU A 37 -14.32 1.06 15.24
N ASP A 38 -13.16 0.85 14.62
CA ASP A 38 -11.91 0.38 15.25
C ASP A 38 -11.22 1.45 16.15
N GLY A 39 -11.82 2.63 16.30
CA GLY A 39 -11.36 3.68 17.21
C GLY A 39 -10.45 4.74 16.58
N LEU A 40 -10.44 4.89 15.26
CA LEU A 40 -9.80 6.04 14.61
C LEU A 40 -10.41 7.35 15.13
N GLN A 41 -9.58 8.16 15.78
CA GLN A 41 -9.99 9.48 16.25
C GLN A 41 -9.94 10.50 15.11
N THR A 42 -11.08 10.78 14.51
CA THR A 42 -11.24 11.71 13.36
C THR A 42 -10.91 13.18 13.67
N GLY A 43 -10.79 13.54 14.96
CA GLY A 43 -10.52 14.91 15.41
C GLY A 43 -9.11 15.17 15.97
N ARG A 44 -8.24 14.15 16.09
CA ARG A 44 -6.84 14.38 16.49
C ARG A 44 -6.02 14.77 15.25
N GLY A 45 -5.43 15.96 15.28
CA GLY A 45 -4.54 16.43 14.22
C GLY A 45 -3.43 15.42 13.90
N GLY A 46 -3.10 15.29 12.62
CA GLY A 46 -2.05 14.42 12.11
C GLY A 46 -1.58 14.91 10.74
N ARG A 47 -0.37 14.50 10.31
CA ARG A 47 0.15 14.86 8.98
C ARG A 47 -0.75 14.25 7.90
N PRO A 48 -1.20 15.03 6.89
CA PRO A 48 -1.98 14.51 5.77
C PRO A 48 -1.27 13.34 5.08
N GLN A 49 -2.06 12.38 4.62
CA GLN A 49 -1.54 11.20 3.93
C GLN A 49 -1.07 11.58 2.51
N TYR A 50 0.12 11.10 2.11
CA TYR A 50 0.60 11.27 0.74
C TYR A 50 -0.19 10.43 -0.28
N VAL A 51 -0.75 9.30 0.16
CA VAL A 51 -1.57 8.40 -0.64
C VAL A 51 -2.83 8.10 0.16
N THR A 52 -3.99 8.45 -0.41
CA THR A 52 -5.30 8.19 0.17
C THR A 52 -5.67 6.70 0.05
N ILE A 53 -6.61 6.23 0.89
CA ILE A 53 -7.15 4.86 0.77
C ILE A 53 -7.74 4.63 -0.63
N ARG A 54 -8.52 5.60 -1.13
CA ARG A 54 -9.03 5.59 -2.50
C ARG A 54 -7.93 5.33 -3.52
N THR A 55 -6.89 6.16 -3.55
CA THR A 55 -5.81 6.03 -4.53
C THR A 55 -5.08 4.68 -4.42
N ALA A 56 -4.85 4.18 -3.20
CA ALA A 56 -4.22 2.88 -3.00
C ALA A 56 -5.06 1.72 -3.57
N ILE A 57 -6.37 1.72 -3.33
CA ILE A 57 -7.29 0.70 -3.86
C ILE A 57 -7.38 0.82 -5.39
N VAL A 58 -7.46 2.04 -5.94
CA VAL A 58 -7.49 2.25 -7.40
C VAL A 58 -6.25 1.68 -8.07
N LEU A 59 -5.06 1.94 -7.52
CA LEU A 59 -3.81 1.38 -8.05
C LEU A 59 -3.83 -0.15 -8.01
N TRP A 60 -4.41 -0.75 -6.97
CA TRP A 60 -4.48 -2.20 -6.80
C TRP A 60 -5.45 -2.86 -7.78
N VAL A 61 -6.60 -2.21 -8.01
CA VAL A 61 -7.59 -2.58 -9.04
C VAL A 61 -7.01 -2.40 -10.44
N HIS A 62 -6.28 -1.31 -10.69
CA HIS A 62 -5.60 -1.06 -11.97
C HIS A 62 -4.62 -2.18 -12.32
N MET A 63 -3.86 -2.70 -11.35
CA MET A 63 -2.98 -3.86 -11.58
C MET A 63 -3.79 -5.10 -12.03
N ALA A 64 -4.92 -5.38 -11.39
CA ALA A 64 -5.78 -6.50 -11.80
C ALA A 64 -6.34 -6.32 -13.21
N LEU A 65 -6.88 -5.13 -13.52
CA LEU A 65 -7.48 -4.82 -14.82
C LEU A 65 -6.45 -4.89 -15.96
N THR A 66 -5.20 -4.49 -15.68
CA THR A 66 -4.09 -4.57 -16.65
C THR A 66 -3.40 -5.93 -16.70
N LYS A 67 -3.93 -6.94 -15.98
CA LYS A 67 -3.37 -8.29 -15.86
C LYS A 67 -1.91 -8.29 -15.39
N ARG A 68 -1.56 -7.32 -14.53
CA ARG A 68 -0.25 -7.20 -13.90
C ARG A 68 -0.30 -7.75 -12.47
N PRO A 69 0.83 -8.26 -11.94
CA PRO A 69 0.91 -8.66 -10.55
C PRO A 69 0.53 -7.50 -9.61
N GLN A 70 -0.34 -7.76 -8.63
CA GLN A 70 -0.80 -6.78 -7.64
C GLN A 70 0.23 -6.53 -6.53
N LEU A 71 1.47 -6.25 -6.93
CA LEU A 71 2.59 -5.98 -6.02
C LEU A 71 2.72 -4.48 -5.77
N VAL A 72 2.97 -4.08 -4.52
CA VAL A 72 3.21 -2.67 -4.17
C VAL A 72 4.39 -2.09 -4.95
N ALA A 73 5.42 -2.89 -5.23
CA ALA A 73 6.55 -2.50 -6.07
C ALA A 73 6.14 -2.14 -7.51
N ARG A 74 5.11 -2.80 -8.08
CA ARG A 74 4.58 -2.45 -9.40
C ARG A 74 3.71 -1.20 -9.34
N MET A 75 2.93 -1.05 -8.28
CA MET A 75 2.14 0.16 -8.05
C MET A 75 3.04 1.40 -7.84
N SER A 76 4.19 1.25 -7.17
CA SER A 76 5.14 2.35 -7.00
C SER A 76 5.79 2.76 -8.31
N GLU A 77 6.12 1.79 -9.19
CA GLU A 77 6.62 2.08 -10.55
C GLU A 77 5.60 2.87 -11.38
N VAL A 78 4.32 2.51 -11.30
CA VAL A 78 3.22 3.23 -11.95
C VAL A 78 3.19 4.70 -11.51
N VAL A 79 3.24 4.96 -10.20
CA VAL A 79 3.20 6.34 -9.70
C VAL A 79 4.49 7.09 -10.01
N ALA A 80 5.64 6.48 -9.76
CA ALA A 80 6.95 7.11 -9.88
C ALA A 80 7.29 7.46 -11.34
N PHE A 81 7.00 6.56 -12.29
CA PHE A 81 7.48 6.68 -13.67
C PHE A 81 6.40 6.58 -14.74
N GLY A 82 5.24 5.99 -14.42
CA GLY A 82 4.17 5.76 -15.39
C GLY A 82 3.13 6.87 -15.51
N MET A 83 2.89 7.63 -14.44
CA MET A 83 1.88 8.69 -14.41
C MET A 83 2.42 10.03 -14.91
N LYS A 84 1.62 10.69 -15.75
CA LYS A 84 1.83 12.11 -16.12
C LYS A 84 1.33 13.04 -15.00
N PRO A 85 1.79 14.30 -14.93
CA PRO A 85 1.41 15.23 -13.86
C PRO A 85 -0.10 15.37 -13.66
N TYR A 86 -0.88 15.51 -14.74
CA TYR A 86 -2.34 15.62 -14.64
C TYR A 86 -3.03 14.36 -14.07
N MET A 87 -2.43 13.16 -14.24
CA MET A 87 -2.95 11.94 -13.64
C MET A 87 -2.68 11.93 -12.14
N ARG A 88 -1.51 12.42 -11.72
CA ARG A 88 -1.16 12.57 -10.30
C ARG A 88 -2.09 13.58 -9.63
N ASP A 89 -2.38 14.70 -10.29
CA ASP A 89 -3.34 15.70 -9.81
C ASP A 89 -4.73 15.08 -9.60
N TYR A 90 -5.20 14.28 -10.57
CA TYR A 90 -6.48 13.56 -10.47
C TYR A 90 -6.56 12.66 -9.23
N PHE A 91 -5.44 12.04 -8.83
CA PHE A 91 -5.35 11.18 -7.64
C PHE A 91 -4.90 11.92 -6.37
N SER A 92 -4.82 13.26 -6.42
CA SER A 92 -4.32 14.11 -5.32
C SER A 92 -2.93 13.70 -4.84
N LEU A 93 -2.09 13.20 -5.75
CA LEU A 93 -0.71 12.81 -5.50
C LEU A 93 0.20 14.02 -5.68
N VAL A 94 1.23 14.13 -4.82
CA VAL A 94 2.19 15.23 -4.91
C VAL A 94 3.05 15.09 -6.17
N ASN A 95 3.19 16.19 -6.91
CA ASN A 95 4.18 16.33 -7.99
C ASN A 95 5.50 16.82 -7.40
N GLU A 96 6.39 15.88 -7.09
CA GLU A 96 7.71 16.18 -6.54
C GLU A 96 8.72 16.43 -7.67
N ASN A 97 9.50 17.51 -7.54
CA ASN A 97 10.63 17.77 -8.44
C ASN A 97 11.87 17.06 -7.88
N VAL A 98 12.11 15.84 -8.35
CA VAL A 98 13.23 14.99 -7.91
C VAL A 98 14.19 14.78 -9.07
N ASP A 99 15.49 14.82 -8.80
CA ASP A 99 16.50 14.50 -9.80
C ASP A 99 16.54 12.99 -10.07
N LEU A 100 16.03 12.60 -11.23
CA LEU A 100 15.97 11.20 -11.69
C LEU A 100 17.11 10.85 -12.66
N SER A 101 18.12 11.70 -12.80
CA SER A 101 19.27 11.46 -13.69
C SER A 101 20.11 10.27 -13.23
N THR A 102 20.28 10.12 -11.91
CA THR A 102 21.08 9.07 -11.28
C THR A 102 20.27 7.78 -11.08
N ARG A 103 20.98 6.66 -10.99
CA ARG A 103 20.37 5.36 -10.65
C ARG A 103 19.79 5.40 -9.23
N ASP A 104 20.57 5.89 -8.27
CA ASP A 104 20.19 5.88 -6.86
C ASP A 104 19.00 6.80 -6.62
N GLY A 105 18.97 7.99 -7.23
CA GLY A 105 17.81 8.90 -7.16
C GLY A 105 16.52 8.28 -7.68
N ARG A 106 16.57 7.50 -8.77
CA ARG A 106 15.40 6.73 -9.25
C ARG A 106 14.98 5.63 -8.28
N MET A 107 15.94 4.93 -7.69
CA MET A 107 15.65 3.85 -6.72
C MET A 107 15.02 4.41 -5.44
N ASP A 108 15.58 5.47 -4.88
CA ASP A 108 15.09 6.13 -3.68
C ASP A 108 13.68 6.70 -3.92
N TYR A 109 13.47 7.38 -5.04
CA TYR A 109 12.17 7.93 -5.40
C TYR A 109 11.09 6.83 -5.54
N ASN A 110 11.43 5.71 -6.18
CA ASN A 110 10.51 4.57 -6.26
C ASN A 110 10.26 3.93 -4.88
N ASN A 111 11.28 3.83 -4.04
CA ASN A 111 11.17 3.28 -2.69
C ASN A 111 10.29 4.15 -1.77
N ASP A 112 10.36 5.47 -1.90
CA ASP A 112 9.48 6.38 -1.19
C ASP A 112 8.01 6.13 -1.56
N TRP A 113 7.70 6.00 -2.85
CA TRP A 113 6.36 5.65 -3.31
C TRP A 113 5.92 4.27 -2.84
N TYR A 114 6.81 3.29 -2.83
CA TYR A 114 6.54 1.96 -2.27
C TYR A 114 6.06 2.07 -0.81
N HIS A 115 6.80 2.76 0.05
CA HIS A 115 6.43 2.88 1.46
C HIS A 115 5.14 3.68 1.67
N ARG A 116 4.91 4.73 0.86
CA ARG A 116 3.67 5.53 0.92
C ARG A 116 2.44 4.68 0.56
N ILE A 117 2.53 3.89 -0.51
CA ILE A 117 1.45 2.99 -0.96
C ILE A 117 1.27 1.84 0.03
N TRP A 118 2.36 1.19 0.48
CA TRP A 118 2.32 0.13 1.49
C TRP A 118 1.58 0.58 2.74
N ARG A 119 1.91 1.75 3.29
CA ARG A 119 1.24 2.30 4.48
C ARG A 119 -0.25 2.55 4.24
N ALA A 120 -0.66 2.90 3.02
CA ALA A 120 -2.06 3.09 2.68
C ALA A 120 -2.81 1.75 2.58
N LEU A 121 -2.22 0.75 1.93
CA LEU A 121 -2.80 -0.60 1.86
C LEU A 121 -2.82 -1.31 3.21
N GLU A 122 -1.82 -1.11 4.07
CA GLU A 122 -1.82 -1.69 5.41
C GLU A 122 -2.97 -1.15 6.25
N ARG A 123 -3.38 0.11 6.07
CA ARG A 123 -4.60 0.65 6.69
C ARG A 123 -5.87 -0.05 6.21
N VAL A 124 -5.94 -0.40 4.93
CA VAL A 124 -7.06 -1.16 4.36
C VAL A 124 -7.04 -2.60 4.88
N ARG A 125 -5.86 -3.23 4.94
CA ARG A 125 -5.72 -4.59 5.46
C ARG A 125 -6.11 -4.67 6.94
N ALA A 126 -5.72 -3.68 7.74
CA ALA A 126 -5.98 -3.66 9.17
C ALA A 126 -7.49 -3.76 9.51
N THR A 127 -8.37 -3.19 8.68
CA THR A 127 -9.83 -3.29 8.87
C THR A 127 -10.40 -4.66 8.51
N MET A 128 -9.59 -5.51 7.86
CA MET A 128 -9.99 -6.85 7.43
C MET A 128 -9.31 -7.93 8.29
N GLU A 129 -8.53 -7.56 9.31
CA GLU A 129 -7.83 -8.51 10.18
C GLU A 129 -8.84 -9.16 11.13
N PRO A 130 -9.16 -10.46 10.99
CA PRO A 130 -10.18 -11.12 11.81
C PRO A 130 -9.79 -11.23 13.30
N TYR A 131 -8.50 -11.09 13.63
CA TYR A 131 -7.97 -11.24 14.99
C TYR A 131 -7.10 -10.04 15.39
N PRO A 132 -7.70 -8.87 15.69
CA PRO A 132 -6.97 -7.64 16.00
C PRO A 132 -6.12 -7.73 17.27
N GLU A 133 -6.44 -8.65 18.18
CA GLU A 133 -5.72 -8.92 19.44
C GLU A 133 -4.38 -9.64 19.27
N GLU A 134 -4.06 -10.19 18.10
CA GLU A 134 -2.80 -10.89 17.83
C GLU A 134 -1.92 -10.19 16.77
N PRO A 135 -1.36 -8.99 17.05
CA PRO A 135 -0.49 -8.31 16.10
C PRO A 135 0.78 -9.14 15.83
N GLY A 136 0.83 -9.80 14.66
CA GLY A 136 2.05 -10.36 14.08
C GLY A 136 2.27 -11.88 14.18
N ARG A 137 1.35 -12.68 14.71
CA ARG A 137 1.60 -14.14 14.85
C ARG A 137 1.27 -14.97 13.60
N VAL A 138 0.43 -14.47 12.69
CA VAL A 138 0.03 -15.22 11.48
C VAL A 138 1.10 -15.23 10.39
N SER A 139 2.11 -14.33 10.44
CA SER A 139 3.27 -14.37 9.53
C SER A 139 4.20 -15.58 9.77
N ALA A 140 4.06 -16.29 10.90
CA ALA A 140 4.93 -17.40 11.26
C ALA A 140 4.55 -18.74 10.57
N TRP A 141 3.36 -18.84 9.96
CA TRP A 141 2.90 -20.09 9.34
C TRP A 141 3.35 -20.25 7.88
N ALA A 142 4.04 -19.26 7.31
CA ALA A 142 4.57 -19.31 5.94
C ALA A 142 6.01 -19.88 5.85
N ASN A 143 6.48 -20.64 6.84
CA ASN A 143 7.76 -21.35 6.73
C ASN A 143 7.62 -22.83 7.15
N PRO A 144 7.52 -23.79 6.20
CA PRO A 144 7.37 -25.20 6.50
C PRO A 144 8.69 -25.89 6.89
N SER A 145 9.66 -25.18 7.50
CA SER A 145 10.99 -25.74 7.74
C SER A 145 11.53 -25.67 9.17
N ASP A 146 10.85 -25.07 10.15
CA ASP A 146 11.38 -25.05 11.53
C ASP A 146 10.77 -26.13 12.42
N GLY A 147 11.28 -27.34 12.23
CA GLY A 147 11.10 -28.44 13.16
C GLY A 147 11.90 -28.21 14.45
N SER A 148 11.19 -28.27 15.58
CA SER A 148 11.72 -28.57 16.92
C SER A 148 12.62 -27.53 17.59
N ARG A 149 12.12 -26.95 18.69
CA ARG A 149 12.74 -27.08 20.04
C ARG A 149 11.85 -26.42 21.09
N GLY A 150 11.30 -27.26 21.97
CA GLY A 150 10.50 -26.84 23.11
C GLY A 150 11.28 -26.03 24.15
N ARG A 151 10.55 -25.17 24.85
CA ARG A 151 10.88 -24.75 26.21
C ARG A 151 9.60 -24.82 27.04
N GLY A 152 9.56 -25.81 27.94
CA GLY A 152 8.50 -25.93 28.93
C GLY A 152 8.48 -24.76 29.93
N PRO A 153 7.38 -24.57 30.67
CA PRO A 153 7.17 -23.41 31.51
C PRO A 153 8.09 -23.40 32.74
N ARG A 154 8.72 -22.26 33.00
CA ARG A 154 9.52 -22.00 34.20
C ARG A 154 8.60 -21.94 35.43
N ARG A 155 8.82 -22.84 36.40
CA ARG A 155 8.21 -22.78 37.74
C ARG A 155 8.66 -21.50 38.45
N ARG A 156 7.73 -20.73 39.02
CA ARG A 156 8.03 -19.73 40.05
C ARG A 156 8.15 -20.44 41.41
N PRO A 157 9.12 -20.09 42.27
CA PRO A 157 9.12 -20.55 43.64
C PRO A 157 8.15 -19.71 44.46
N SER A 158 7.36 -20.37 45.31
CA SER A 158 6.62 -19.75 46.42
C SER A 158 7.45 -19.91 47.71
N PRO A 159 7.26 -19.03 48.71
CA PRO A 159 7.98 -19.10 49.99
C PRO A 159 7.68 -20.38 50.77
#